data_AF-A0A9X3CZA2-F1
#
_entry.id   AF-A0A9X3CZA2-F1
#
_cell.length_a   1.000
_cell.length_b   1.000
_cell.length_c   1.000
_cell.angle_alpha   90.00
_cell.angle_beta   90.00
_cell.angle_gamma   90.00
#
_symmetry.space_group_name_H-M   'P 1'
#
loop_
_entity.id
_entity.type
_entity.pdbx_description
1 polymer ?
#
loop_
_entity_poly.entity_id
_entity_poly.type
_entity_poly.pdbx_seq_one_letter_code
_entity_poly.pdbx_strand_id
1 'polypeptide(L)'
;MQFHFNYFAAAVLLFFTEVFIAAFINDTIIRPYGGDFLVVIFLYFLLKSFFNIPVKNAIFGVLFFAFAVEASQYFRLISLLNRQDNRIASMVLGNHFEWLDIVIYILAALCIYSAEKIKAGYLKAE
;
A
#
# COMPACT_ATOMS: atom_id res chain seq x y z
N MET A 1 -5.19 10.29 21.90
CA MET A 1 -4.62 9.21 21.07
C MET A 1 -4.43 8.01 21.97
N GLN A 2 -5.17 6.91 21.76
CA GLN A 2 -4.92 5.66 22.48
C GLN A 2 -3.95 4.86 21.60
N PHE A 3 -2.71 4.72 22.05
CA PHE A 3 -1.68 4.04 21.29
C PHE A 3 -1.81 2.53 21.46
N HIS A 4 -2.01 1.81 20.36
CA HIS A 4 -2.12 0.35 20.39
C HIS A 4 -0.78 -0.29 20.04
N PHE A 5 -0.01 -0.65 21.08
CA PHE A 5 1.33 -1.22 20.95
C PHE A 5 1.38 -2.46 20.02
N ASN A 6 0.37 -3.33 20.06
CA ASN A 6 0.35 -4.53 19.21
C ASN A 6 0.29 -4.20 17.71
N TYR A 7 -0.51 -3.20 17.33
CA TYR A 7 -0.60 -2.74 15.93
C TYR A 7 0.70 -2.02 15.52
N PHE A 8 1.30 -1.27 16.44
CA PHE A 8 2.58 -0.61 16.19
C PHE A 8 3.73 -1.60 16.00
N ALA A 9 3.84 -2.62 16.86
CA ALA A 9 4.86 -3.65 16.74
C ALA A 9 4.73 -4.41 15.41
N ALA A 10 3.50 -4.72 14.98
CA ALA A 10 3.25 -5.31 13.66
C ALA A 10 3.71 -4.38 12.52
N ALA A 11 3.40 -3.07 12.60
CA ALA A 11 3.85 -2.10 11.61
C ALA A 11 5.38 -2.02 11.54
N VAL A 12 6.08 -2.03 12.69
CA VAL A 12 7.54 -2.01 12.75
C VAL A 12 8.15 -3.27 12.11
N LEU A 13 7.59 -4.45 12.40
CA LEU A 13 8.03 -5.71 11.78
C LEU A 13 7.83 -5.70 10.26
N LEU A 14 6.68 -5.21 9.79
CA LEU A 14 6.41 -5.05 8.36
C LEU A 14 7.42 -4.09 7.73
N PHE A 15 7.69 -2.95 8.34
CA PHE A 15 8.67 -1.99 7.84
C PHE A 15 10.06 -2.60 7.68
N PHE A 16 10.55 -3.37 8.66
CA PHE A 16 11.82 -4.07 8.51
C PHE A 16 11.80 -5.12 7.40
N THR A 17 10.66 -5.80 7.23
CA THR A 17 10.48 -6.77 6.14
C THR A 17 10.54 -6.07 4.77
N GLU A 18 9.89 -4.92 4.63
CA GLU A 18 9.93 -4.11 3.41
C GLU A 18 11.34 -3.60 3.11
N VAL A 19 12.03 -3.08 4.12
CA VAL A 19 13.44 -2.65 3.99
C VAL A 19 14.32 -3.83 3.58
N PHE A 20 14.09 -5.01 4.15
CA PHE A 20 14.83 -6.22 3.79
C PHE A 20 14.57 -6.61 2.33
N ILE A 21 13.32 -6.63 1.89
CA ILE A 21 12.95 -6.90 0.49
C ILE A 21 13.62 -5.86 -0.42
N ALA A 22 13.52 -4.57 -0.09
CA ALA A 22 14.09 -3.50 -0.89
C ALA A 22 15.62 -3.51 -0.96
N ALA A 23 16.30 -3.98 0.09
CA ALA A 23 17.76 -4.01 0.18
C ALA A 23 18.39 -5.29 -0.39
N PHE A 24 17.73 -6.44 -0.23
CA PHE A 24 18.32 -7.74 -0.54
C PHE A 24 17.67 -8.44 -1.74
N ILE A 25 16.42 -8.11 -2.09
CA ILE A 25 15.71 -8.74 -3.20
C ILE A 25 15.77 -7.82 -4.43
N ASN A 26 16.61 -8.19 -5.39
CA ASN A 26 16.77 -7.47 -6.66
C ASN A 26 15.93 -8.09 -7.79
N ASP A 27 14.69 -8.49 -7.48
CA ASP A 27 13.75 -9.02 -8.47
C ASP A 27 12.82 -7.93 -8.99
N THR A 28 12.57 -7.95 -10.30
CA THR A 28 11.72 -6.97 -11.00
C THR A 28 10.23 -7.08 -10.69
N ILE A 29 9.80 -8.17 -10.05
CA ILE A 29 8.39 -8.46 -9.74
C ILE A 29 8.13 -8.34 -8.24
N ILE A 30 8.92 -9.01 -7.41
CA ILE A 30 8.69 -9.04 -5.95
C ILE A 30 8.89 -7.64 -5.34
N ARG A 31 9.90 -6.91 -5.82
CA ARG A 31 10.25 -5.59 -5.27
C ARG A 31 9.16 -4.53 -5.48
N PRO A 32 8.59 -4.33 -6.69
CA PRO A 32 7.46 -3.41 -6.86
C PRO A 32 6.16 -3.97 -6.29
N TYR A 33 5.64 -5.08 -6.82
CA TYR A 33 4.31 -5.58 -6.48
C TYR A 33 4.17 -6.10 -5.04
N GLY A 34 5.17 -6.84 -4.57
CA GLY A 34 5.18 -7.35 -3.20
C GLY A 34 5.39 -6.23 -2.19
N GLY A 35 6.23 -5.25 -2.52
CA GLY A 35 6.40 -4.03 -1.75
C GLY A 35 5.09 -3.26 -1.61
N ASP A 36 4.42 -2.95 -2.72
CA ASP A 36 3.18 -2.18 -2.75
C ASP A 36 2.04 -2.82 -1.96
N PHE A 37 1.93 -4.15 -2.04
CA PHE A 37 0.99 -4.92 -1.21
C PHE A 37 1.28 -4.74 0.29
N LEU A 38 2.55 -4.89 0.68
CA LEU A 38 2.98 -4.78 2.07
C LEU A 38 2.84 -3.35 2.58
N VAL A 39 3.11 -2.33 1.76
CA VAL A 39 3.03 -0.91 2.14
C VAL A 39 1.62 -0.54 2.52
N VAL A 40 0.61 -1.00 1.77
CA VAL A 40 -0.81 -0.77 2.12
C VAL A 40 -1.16 -1.40 3.47
N ILE A 41 -0.68 -2.62 3.73
CA ILE A 41 -0.90 -3.29 5.02
C ILE A 41 -0.18 -2.57 6.15
N PHE A 42 1.08 -2.19 5.95
CA PHE A 42 1.89 -1.42 6.88
C PHE A 42 1.20 -0.10 7.24
N LEU A 43 0.76 0.68 6.25
CA LEU A 43 0.06 1.95 6.46
C LEU A 43 -1.24 1.76 7.25
N TYR A 44 -1.98 0.67 7.02
CA TYR A 44 -3.16 0.33 7.82
C TYR A 44 -2.80 0.09 9.29
N PHE A 45 -1.80 -0.77 9.56
CA PHE A 45 -1.35 -1.06 10.93
C PHE A 45 -0.81 0.20 11.62
N LEU A 46 -0.04 1.01 10.90
CA LEU A 46 0.48 2.28 11.39
C LEU A 46 -0.67 3.23 11.75
N LEU A 47 -1.65 3.41 10.87
CA LEU A 47 -2.80 4.28 11.12
C LEU A 47 -3.62 3.81 12.31
N LYS A 48 -3.89 2.51 12.43
CA LYS A 48 -4.59 1.91 13.59
C LYS A 48 -3.80 1.98 14.89
N SER A 49 -2.47 2.06 14.81
CA SER A 49 -1.63 2.17 16.00
C SER A 49 -1.76 3.54 16.69
N PHE A 50 -1.94 4.62 15.92
CA PHE A 50 -2.07 5.99 16.44
C PHE A 50 -3.53 6.46 16.58
N PHE A 51 -4.42 5.96 15.72
CA PHE A 51 -5.81 6.42 15.65
C PHE A 51 -6.80 5.28 15.90
N ASN A 52 -7.73 5.50 16.82
CA ASN A 52 -8.85 4.59 17.03
C ASN A 52 -9.99 4.90 16.05
N ILE A 53 -9.76 4.60 14.77
CA ILE A 53 -10.74 4.76 13.70
C ILE A 53 -11.36 3.41 13.31
N PRO A 54 -12.60 3.40 12.78
CA PRO A 54 -13.23 2.18 12.31
C PRO A 54 -12.46 1.60 11.12
N VAL A 55 -12.40 0.27 11.05
CA VAL A 55 -11.62 -0.49 10.05
C VAL A 55 -11.89 -0.02 8.63
N LYS A 56 -13.16 0.18 8.28
CA LYS A 56 -13.55 0.67 6.94
C LYS A 56 -12.91 2.02 6.62
N ASN A 57 -12.98 2.99 7.53
CA ASN A 57 -12.42 4.31 7.31
C ASN A 57 -10.89 4.28 7.22
N ALA A 58 -10.23 3.40 8.00
CA ALA A 58 -8.79 3.18 7.90
C ALA A 58 -8.41 2.65 6.52
N ILE A 59 -9.09 1.61 6.04
CA ILE A 59 -8.86 1.04 4.71
C ILE A 59 -9.08 2.08 3.61
N PHE A 60 -10.19 2.84 3.66
CA PHE A 60 -10.44 3.91 2.70
C PHE A 60 -9.37 5.00 2.72
N GLY A 61 -8.92 5.40 3.92
CA GLY A 61 -7.85 6.39 4.07
C GLY A 61 -6.54 5.93 3.45
N VAL A 62 -6.16 4.66 3.68
CA VAL A 62 -4.94 4.09 3.11
C VAL A 62 -5.05 3.94 1.59
N LEU A 63 -6.16 3.44 1.06
CA LEU A 63 -6.38 3.35 -0.39
C LEU A 63 -6.34 4.73 -1.06
N PHE A 64 -6.99 5.72 -0.47
CA PHE A 64 -6.94 7.09 -0.97
C PHE A 64 -5.51 7.63 -0.98
N PHE A 65 -4.74 7.37 0.07
CA PHE A 65 -3.33 7.76 0.14
C PHE A 65 -2.50 7.06 -0.94
N ALA A 66 -2.67 5.75 -1.15
CA ALA A 66 -1.98 5.01 -2.20
C ALA A 66 -2.29 5.58 -3.60
N PHE A 67 -3.57 5.83 -3.91
CA PHE A 67 -3.95 6.47 -5.16
C PHE A 67 -3.39 7.88 -5.32
N ALA A 68 -3.26 8.65 -4.23
CA ALA A 68 -2.67 9.99 -4.28
C ALA A 68 -1.16 9.94 -4.56
N VAL A 69 -0.45 8.95 -4.00
CA VAL A 69 0.98 8.71 -4.30
C VAL A 69 1.15 8.33 -5.77
N GLU A 70 0.32 7.39 -6.26
CA GLU A 70 0.31 6.96 -7.66
C GLU A 70 0.05 8.13 -8.62
N ALA A 71 -0.95 8.96 -8.31
CA ALA A 71 -1.26 10.15 -9.09
C ALA A 71 -0.09 11.15 -9.08
N SER A 72 0.59 11.33 -7.94
CA SER A 72 1.77 12.20 -7.85
C SER A 72 2.93 11.69 -8.72
N GLN A 73 3.17 10.38 -8.73
CA GLN A 73 4.17 9.76 -9.59
C GLN A 73 3.81 9.94 -11.06
N TYR A 74 2.54 9.76 -11.43
CA TYR A 74 2.04 9.99 -12.78
C TYR A 74 2.27 11.43 -13.26
N PHE A 75 1.92 12.44 -12.45
CA PHE A 75 2.18 13.85 -12.78
C PHE A 75 3.67 14.16 -12.93
N ARG A 76 4.51 13.60 -12.04
CA ARG A 76 5.96 13.76 -12.14
C ARG A 76 6.50 13.13 -13.41
N LEU A 77 5.99 11.97 -13.81
CA LEU A 77 6.35 11.33 -15.07
C LEU A 77 5.99 12.22 -16.27
N ILE A 78 4.75 12.71 -16.33
CA ILE A 78 4.30 13.64 -17.38
C ILE A 78 5.22 14.87 -17.45
N SER A 79 5.61 15.43 -16.30
CA SER A 79 6.48 16.61 -16.26
C SER A 79 7.90 16.34 -16.80
N LEU A 80 8.42 15.13 -16.59
CA LEU A 80 9.71 14.68 -17.14
C LEU A 80 9.60 14.42 -18.64
N LEU A 81 8.49 13.82 -19.08
CA LEU A 81 8.19 13.60 -20.49
C LEU A 81 8.01 14.89 -21.28
N ASN A 82 7.35 15.89 -20.71
CA ASN A 82 7.15 17.17 -21.41
C ASN A 82 8.47 17.94 -21.65
N ARG A 83 9.58 17.50 -21.00
CA ARG A 83 10.95 17.97 -21.27
C ARG A 83 11.70 17.13 -22.31
N GLN A 84 11.26 15.91 -22.61
CA GLN A 84 11.88 15.00 -23.58
C GLN A 84 10.82 14.55 -24.57
N ASP A 85 10.84 15.13 -25.77
CA ASP A 85 9.90 14.95 -26.91
C ASP A 85 9.82 13.51 -27.47
N ASN A 86 9.68 12.51 -26.60
CA ASN A 86 9.83 11.09 -26.89
C ASN A 86 8.46 10.42 -26.87
N ARG A 87 7.88 10.25 -28.07
CA ARG A 87 6.62 9.51 -28.34
C ARG A 87 6.58 8.08 -27.75
N ILE A 88 7.74 7.48 -27.48
CA ILE A 88 7.88 6.15 -26.85
C ILE A 88 7.41 6.19 -25.40
N ALA A 89 7.73 7.25 -24.66
CA ALA A 89 7.40 7.32 -23.23
C ALA A 89 5.89 7.54 -23.02
N SER A 90 5.17 8.19 -23.95
CA SER A 90 3.69 8.27 -23.93
C SER A 90 3.02 6.93 -24.22
N MET A 91 3.66 6.06 -25.02
CA MET A 91 3.16 4.71 -25.35
C MET A 91 3.42 3.72 -24.19
N VAL A 92 4.56 3.86 -23.50
CA VAL A 92 4.88 3.15 -22.26
C VAL A 92 3.98 3.63 -21.11
N LEU A 93 3.74 4.94 -20.97
CA LEU A 93 2.81 5.53 -19.99
C LEU A 93 1.38 4.97 -20.06
N GLY A 94 0.85 4.80 -21.28
CA GLY A 94 -0.51 4.29 -21.47
C GLY A 94 -0.68 2.81 -21.10
N ASN A 95 0.42 2.06 -21.00
CA ASN A 95 0.43 0.62 -20.70
C ASN A 95 0.99 0.30 -19.30
N HIS A 96 1.79 1.20 -18.71
CA HIS A 96 2.44 1.07 -17.39
C HIS A 96 1.89 1.99 -16.30
N PHE A 97 0.82 2.74 -16.54
CA PHE A 97 -0.07 3.01 -15.41
C PHE A 97 -0.58 1.64 -14.98
N GLU A 98 0.10 1.06 -14.00
CA GLU A 98 0.00 -0.36 -13.73
C GLU A 98 -1.33 -0.57 -13.05
N TRP A 99 -2.34 -0.90 -13.85
CA TRP A 99 -3.60 -1.46 -13.37
C TRP A 99 -3.36 -2.57 -12.34
N LEU A 100 -2.20 -3.24 -12.42
CA LEU A 100 -1.67 -4.15 -11.42
C LEU A 100 -1.54 -3.52 -10.02
N ASP A 101 -1.01 -2.32 -9.87
CA ASP A 101 -0.84 -1.67 -8.56
C ASP A 101 -2.21 -1.38 -7.93
N ILE A 102 -3.18 -0.93 -8.74
CA ILE A 102 -4.57 -0.78 -8.31
C ILE A 102 -5.15 -2.11 -7.84
N VAL A 103 -4.95 -3.19 -8.61
CA VAL A 103 -5.40 -4.53 -8.23
C VAL A 103 -4.75 -4.97 -6.93
N ILE A 104 -3.45 -4.73 -6.76
CA ILE A 104 -2.70 -5.08 -5.55
C ILE A 104 -3.19 -4.29 -4.33
N TYR A 105 -3.44 -3.00 -4.46
CA TYR A 105 -4.00 -2.18 -3.39
C TYR A 105 -5.37 -2.70 -2.96
N ILE A 106 -6.22 -3.08 -3.92
CA ILE A 106 -7.54 -3.68 -3.64
C ILE A 106 -7.38 -5.04 -2.95
N LEU A 107 -6.46 -5.89 -3.40
CA LEU A 107 -6.17 -7.18 -2.78
C LEU A 107 -5.68 -7.03 -1.34
N ALA A 108 -4.79 -6.06 -1.08
CA ALA A 108 -4.32 -5.73 0.26
C ALA A 108 -5.47 -5.27 1.15
N ALA A 109 -6.32 -4.37 0.66
CA ALA A 109 -7.51 -3.91 1.37
C ALA A 109 -8.49 -5.05 1.69
N LEU A 110 -8.71 -5.97 0.75
CA LEU A 110 -9.57 -7.15 0.96
C LEU A 110 -8.97 -8.11 1.99
N CYS A 111 -7.65 -8.30 1.98
CA CYS A 111 -6.93 -9.10 2.96
C CYS A 111 -7.12 -8.53 4.37
N ILE A 112 -6.90 -7.22 4.54
CA ILE A 112 -7.10 -6.51 5.82
C ILE A 112 -8.55 -6.66 6.30
N TYR A 113 -9.52 -6.42 5.40
CA TYR A 113 -10.94 -6.52 5.75
C TYR A 113 -11.32 -7.94 6.22
N SER A 114 -10.80 -8.96 5.54
CA SER A 114 -11.06 -10.37 5.87
C SER A 114 -10.42 -10.75 7.21
N ALA A 115 -9.16 -10.35 7.44
CA ALA A 115 -8.45 -10.61 8.69
C ALA A 115 -9.16 -9.97 9.90
N GLU A 116 -9.59 -8.72 9.77
CA GLU A 116 -10.33 -8.02 10.84
C GLU A 116 -11.71 -8.64 11.07
N LYS A 117 -12.40 -9.11 10.02
CA LYS A 117 -13.68 -9.82 10.16
C LYS A 117 -13.50 -11.15 10.93
N ILE A 118 -12.44 -11.90 10.64
CA ILE A 118 -12.12 -13.15 11.35
C ILE A 118 -11.84 -12.84 12.83
N LYS A 119 -11.03 -11.81 13.10
CA LYS A 119 -10.72 -11.36 14.46
C LYS A 119 -11.98 -10.94 15.24
N ALA A 120 -12.86 -10.17 14.60
CA ALA A 120 -14.14 -9.76 15.20
C ALA A 120 -15.10 -10.93 15.44
N GLY A 121 -15.05 -11.96 14.59
CA GLY A 121 -15.80 -13.20 14.77
C GLY A 121 -15.30 -14.02 15.97
N TYR A 122 -13.98 -14.10 16.15
CA TYR A 122 -13.36 -14.74 17.31
C TYR A 122 -13.75 -14.06 18.64
N LEU A 123 -13.69 -12.72 18.69
CA LEU A 123 -14.06 -11.94 19.88
C LEU A 123 -15.55 -11.97 20.24
N LYS A 124 -16.42 -12.46 19.35
CA LYS A 124 -17.85 -12.66 19.60
C LYS A 124 -18.22 -14.07 20.03
N ALA A 125 -17.28 -15.02 19.88
CA ALA A 125 -17.47 -16.43 20.19
C ALA A 125 -16.95 -16.83 21.58
N GLU A 126 -16.31 -15.89 22.28
CA GLU A 126 -15.87 -15.97 23.68
C GLU A 126 -16.80 -15.15 24.58
#